data_AF-A0A016STE5-F1
#
_entry.id   AF-A0A016STE5-F1
#
_cell.length_a   1.000
_cell.length_b   1.000
_cell.length_c   1.000
_cell.angle_alpha   90.00
_cell.angle_beta   90.00
_cell.angle_gamma   90.00
#
_symmetry.space_group_name_H-M   'P 1'
#
loop_
_entity.id
_entity.type
_entity.pdbx_description
1 polymer ?
#
loop_
_entity_poly.entity_id
_entity_poly.type
_entity_poly.pdbx_seq_one_letter_code
_entity_poly.pdbx_strand_id
1 'polypeptide(L)'
;MGDLTVSTIALPEKRPPGTTGANTEFVANLTSLKLKPNVPFYKYDIRMYIVYKGKDGKEHLKELTKQTKDDFPEQERKTGTVLVYKHLLKSHPNIFPQDGALLYDRAAVLFSAQKQIKLDGDEKVFTLPANLVPSAGEDAVGVRVVVKKVTDGFQVTSNDLQKAVNVRDIEKDKGILEVLSLAMSQKGYMETSQFVTYGSGVHYLFDHRALGFK
;
A
#
# COMPACT_ATOMS: atom_id res chain seq x y z
N MET A 1 26.07 29.23 -21.38
CA MET A 1 25.28 28.14 -20.77
C MET A 1 24.41 27.57 -21.87
N GLY A 2 24.75 26.40 -22.40
CA GLY A 2 23.92 25.74 -23.41
C GLY A 2 22.79 25.01 -22.70
N ASP A 3 21.55 25.26 -23.12
CA ASP A 3 20.38 24.53 -22.66
C ASP A 3 20.55 23.04 -22.97
N LEU A 4 20.63 22.23 -21.91
CA LEU A 4 20.54 20.78 -22.02
C LEU A 4 19.08 20.42 -22.31
N THR A 5 18.73 20.32 -23.59
CA THR A 5 17.46 19.72 -24.01
C THR A 5 17.48 18.23 -23.69
N VAL A 6 16.82 17.85 -22.60
CA VAL A 6 16.54 16.45 -22.29
C VAL A 6 15.52 15.94 -23.30
N SER A 7 15.98 15.29 -24.37
CA SER A 7 15.09 14.59 -25.29
C SER A 7 14.55 13.35 -24.59
N THR A 8 13.24 13.29 -24.38
CA THR A 8 12.56 12.10 -23.84
C THR A 8 12.75 10.92 -24.79
N ILE A 9 13.46 9.89 -24.34
CA ILE A 9 13.67 8.65 -25.10
C ILE A 9 12.34 7.87 -25.07
N ALA A 10 11.62 7.84 -26.20
CA ALA A 10 10.45 7.00 -26.35
C ALA A 10 10.88 5.54 -26.51
N LEU A 11 10.17 4.62 -25.84
CA LEU A 11 10.37 3.19 -26.06
C LEU A 11 9.89 2.81 -27.47
N PRO A 12 10.50 1.79 -28.11
CA PRO A 12 10.03 1.29 -29.40
C PRO A 12 8.55 0.89 -29.35
N GLU A 13 7.83 1.19 -30.43
CA GLU A 13 6.44 0.78 -30.55
C GLU A 13 6.28 -0.75 -30.50
N LYS A 14 5.10 -1.18 -30.05
CA LYS A 14 4.74 -2.59 -30.02
C LYS A 14 4.81 -3.15 -31.44
N ARG A 15 5.65 -4.18 -31.62
CA ARG A 15 5.75 -4.90 -32.90
C ARG A 15 4.39 -5.51 -33.28
N PRO A 16 4.04 -5.53 -34.58
CA PRO A 16 2.84 -6.20 -35.03
C PRO A 16 2.89 -7.69 -34.67
N PRO A 17 1.73 -8.33 -34.41
CA PRO A 17 1.65 -9.77 -34.20
C PRO A 17 2.27 -10.54 -35.39
N GLY A 18 2.94 -11.66 -35.10
CA GLY A 18 3.44 -12.57 -36.14
C GLY A 18 2.31 -13.27 -36.88
N THR A 19 2.52 -13.60 -38.16
CA THR A 19 1.50 -14.16 -39.06
C THR A 19 1.82 -15.57 -39.56
N THR A 20 2.91 -16.16 -39.10
CA THR A 20 3.40 -17.48 -39.55
C THR A 20 3.07 -18.57 -38.54
N GLY A 21 2.77 -19.78 -39.02
CA GLY A 21 2.51 -20.96 -38.19
C GLY A 21 1.04 -21.37 -38.17
N ALA A 22 0.74 -22.45 -37.46
CA ALA A 22 -0.63 -22.89 -37.23
C ALA A 22 -1.22 -22.19 -35.99
N ASN A 23 -2.51 -21.87 -36.06
CA ASN A 23 -3.23 -21.35 -34.90
C ASN A 23 -3.38 -22.46 -33.85
N THR A 24 -3.04 -22.14 -32.61
CA THR A 24 -3.15 -23.03 -31.46
C THR A 24 -3.80 -22.28 -30.30
N GLU A 25 -4.72 -22.96 -29.60
CA GLU A 25 -5.35 -22.40 -28.42
C GLU A 25 -4.47 -22.60 -27.18
N PHE A 26 -4.34 -21.54 -26.38
CA PHE A 26 -3.60 -21.58 -25.12
C PHE A 26 -4.51 -21.19 -23.97
N VAL A 27 -4.39 -21.91 -22.86
CA VAL A 27 -4.94 -21.48 -21.58
C VAL A 27 -3.80 -20.87 -20.77
N ALA A 28 -3.99 -19.62 -20.35
CA ALA A 28 -3.05 -18.92 -19.48
C ALA A 28 -3.59 -18.85 -18.05
N ASN A 29 -2.70 -18.76 -17.07
CA ASN A 29 -3.01 -18.48 -15.67
C ASN A 29 -3.29 -17.00 -15.43
N LEU A 30 -4.02 -16.34 -16.35
CA LEU A 30 -4.36 -14.92 -16.28
C LEU A 30 -5.86 -14.76 -16.14
N THR A 31 -6.28 -14.01 -15.12
CA THR A 31 -7.68 -13.64 -14.91
C THR A 31 -7.90 -12.18 -15.27
N SER A 32 -8.87 -11.91 -16.14
CA SER A 32 -9.21 -10.54 -16.54
C SER A 32 -9.88 -9.79 -15.39
N LEU A 33 -9.39 -8.58 -15.13
CA LEU A 33 -9.98 -7.65 -14.15
C LEU A 33 -10.74 -6.55 -14.89
N LYS A 34 -11.97 -6.26 -14.45
CA LYS A 34 -12.77 -5.15 -14.95
C LYS A 34 -12.85 -4.05 -13.91
N LEU A 35 -12.36 -2.86 -14.26
CA LEU A 35 -12.42 -1.70 -13.39
C LEU A 35 -13.71 -0.94 -13.61
N LYS A 36 -14.36 -0.53 -12.52
CA LYS A 36 -15.46 0.43 -12.58
C LYS A 36 -14.89 1.78 -13.02
N PRO A 37 -15.45 2.44 -14.04
CA PRO A 37 -14.96 3.75 -14.49
C PRO A 37 -15.23 4.84 -13.45
N ASN A 38 -14.48 5.94 -13.54
CA ASN A 38 -14.66 7.14 -12.72
C ASN A 38 -14.56 6.91 -11.20
N VAL A 39 -13.71 5.97 -10.77
CA VAL A 39 -13.43 5.76 -9.35
C VAL A 39 -12.16 6.53 -8.99
N PRO A 40 -12.23 7.56 -8.14
CA PRO A 40 -11.03 8.24 -7.63
C PRO A 40 -10.43 7.45 -6.46
N PHE A 41 -9.10 7.47 -6.37
CA PHE A 41 -8.31 6.93 -5.28
C PHE A 41 -7.40 8.03 -4.74
N TYR A 42 -7.42 8.24 -3.43
CA TYR A 42 -6.64 9.28 -2.77
C TYR A 42 -5.49 8.65 -1.99
N LYS A 43 -4.26 9.08 -2.26
CA LYS A 43 -3.03 8.53 -1.68
C LYS A 43 -2.60 9.31 -0.45
N TYR A 44 -2.20 8.59 0.58
CA TYR A 44 -1.70 9.12 1.84
C TYR A 44 -0.41 8.41 2.24
N ASP A 45 0.52 9.17 2.82
CA ASP A 45 1.64 8.62 3.59
C ASP A 45 1.15 8.36 5.03
N ILE A 46 1.23 7.11 5.48
CA ILE A 46 0.89 6.70 6.84
C ILE A 46 2.14 6.23 7.56
N ARG A 47 2.49 6.86 8.68
CA ARG A 47 3.64 6.49 9.50
C ARG A 47 3.20 6.10 10.89
N MET A 48 3.78 5.03 11.42
CA MET A 48 3.47 4.54 12.76
C MET A 48 4.76 4.48 13.57
N TYR A 49 4.73 5.06 14.76
CA TYR A 49 5.87 5.13 15.67
C TYR A 49 5.47 4.58 17.03
N ILE A 50 6.28 3.71 17.60
CA ILE A 50 6.23 3.42 19.03
C ILE A 50 6.90 4.58 19.75
N VAL A 51 6.22 5.15 20.74
CA VAL A 51 6.72 6.23 21.56
C VAL A 51 7.29 5.63 22.84
N TYR A 52 8.55 5.94 23.15
CA TYR A 52 9.22 5.59 24.40
C TYR A 52 9.53 6.87 25.18
N LYS A 53 9.48 6.79 26.50
CA LYS A 53 9.93 7.88 27.37
C LYS A 53 11.40 7.69 27.73
N GLY A 54 12.25 8.61 27.31
CA GLY A 54 13.67 8.64 27.64
C GLY A 54 13.90 8.98 29.12
N LYS A 55 15.05 8.56 29.65
CA LYS A 55 15.50 8.95 31.00
C LYS A 55 15.72 10.46 31.14
N ASP A 56 15.90 11.15 30.02
CA ASP A 56 16.01 12.60 29.89
C ASP A 56 14.64 13.31 29.85
N GLY A 57 13.54 12.56 29.95
CA GLY A 57 12.19 13.08 29.84
C GLY A 57 11.72 13.38 28.41
N LYS A 58 12.55 13.13 27.39
CA LYS A 58 12.17 13.33 25.98
C LYS A 58 11.55 12.08 25.40
N GLU A 59 10.78 12.26 24.34
CA GLU A 59 10.22 11.14 23.58
C GLU A 59 11.24 10.60 22.57
N HIS A 60 11.36 9.28 22.51
CA HIS A 60 12.07 8.58 21.45
C HIS A 60 11.08 7.80 20.60
N LEU A 61 11.19 7.97 19.28
CA LEU A 61 10.29 7.34 18.31
C LEU A 61 10.99 6.17 17.63
N LYS A 62 10.37 4.99 17.68
CA LYS A 62 10.77 3.83 16.89
C LYS A 62 9.75 3.60 15.78
N GLU A 63 10.17 3.83 14.54
CA GLU A 63 9.30 3.64 13.38
C GLU A 63 8.98 2.16 13.15
N LEU A 64 7.68 1.83 13.12
CA LEU A 64 7.16 0.51 12.78
C LEU A 64 7.09 0.28 11.27
N THR A 65 6.81 1.35 10.51
CA THR A 65 6.65 1.34 9.05
C THR A 65 7.99 1.25 8.29
N LYS A 66 9.11 1.16 9.01
CA LYS A 66 10.45 1.05 8.43
C LYS A 66 10.74 -0.39 8.00
N GLN A 67 11.05 -0.55 6.71
CA GLN A 67 11.52 -1.82 6.13
C GLN A 67 12.90 -2.22 6.67
N THR A 68 13.11 -3.53 6.84
CA THR A 68 14.38 -4.13 7.26
C THR A 68 14.77 -5.23 6.29
N LYS A 69 16.08 -5.54 6.24
CA LYS A 69 16.59 -6.64 5.41
C LYS A 69 16.22 -8.02 5.98
N ASP A 70 16.09 -8.10 7.31
CA ASP A 70 15.76 -9.35 7.97
C ASP A 70 14.25 -9.60 7.95
N ASP A 71 13.86 -10.75 7.40
CA ASP A 71 12.46 -11.11 7.16
C ASP A 71 11.65 -11.24 8.46
N PHE A 72 12.22 -11.89 9.49
CA PHE A 72 11.48 -12.15 10.74
C PHE A 72 11.08 -10.85 11.47
N PRO A 73 12.02 -9.93 11.79
CA PRO A 73 11.66 -8.64 12.38
C PRO A 73 10.72 -7.81 11.48
N GLU A 74 10.83 -7.96 10.16
CA GLU A 74 9.95 -7.26 9.22
C GLU A 74 8.51 -7.77 9.34
N GLN A 75 8.28 -9.08 9.39
CA GLN A 75 6.94 -9.66 9.54
C GLN A 75 6.31 -9.30 10.90
N GLU A 76 7.10 -9.29 11.97
CA GLU A 76 6.60 -8.85 13.29
C GLU A 76 6.15 -7.39 13.27
N ARG A 77 6.94 -6.50 12.65
CA ARG A 77 6.55 -5.09 12.49
C ARG A 77 5.31 -4.93 11.62
N LYS A 78 5.25 -5.61 10.47
CA LYS A 78 4.08 -5.58 9.58
C LYS A 78 2.82 -6.04 10.33
N THR A 79 2.92 -7.10 11.13
CA THR A 79 1.83 -7.56 12.00
C THR A 79 1.41 -6.48 12.99
N GLY A 80 2.37 -5.85 13.68
CA GLY A 80 2.10 -4.72 14.57
C GLY A 80 1.39 -3.55 13.87
N THR A 81 1.81 -3.17 12.67
CA THR A 81 1.16 -2.09 11.92
C THR A 81 -0.27 -2.44 11.51
N VAL A 82 -0.55 -3.70 11.17
CA VAL A 82 -1.91 -4.16 10.84
C VAL A 82 -2.83 -4.08 12.07
N LEU A 83 -2.33 -4.47 13.25
CA LEU A 83 -3.09 -4.36 14.50
C LEU A 83 -3.43 -2.89 14.82
N VAL A 84 -2.42 -2.01 14.73
CA VAL A 84 -2.59 -0.57 14.93
C VAL A 84 -3.56 0.01 13.91
N TYR A 85 -3.42 -0.35 12.63
CA TYR A 85 -4.31 0.10 11.56
C TYR A 85 -5.76 -0.31 11.78
N LYS A 86 -6.02 -1.59 12.09
CA LYS A 86 -7.38 -2.08 12.38
C LYS A 86 -7.99 -1.35 13.56
N HIS A 87 -7.20 -1.11 14.62
CA HIS A 87 -7.65 -0.34 15.77
C HIS A 87 -7.92 1.12 15.41
N LEU A 88 -7.04 1.75 14.64
CA LEU A 88 -7.18 3.14 14.17
C LEU A 88 -8.51 3.34 13.45
N LEU A 89 -8.84 2.47 12.49
CA LEU A 89 -10.10 2.54 11.74
C LEU A 89 -11.32 2.37 12.65
N LYS A 90 -11.27 1.42 13.59
CA LYS A 90 -12.36 1.14 14.53
C LYS A 90 -12.60 2.30 15.50
N SER A 91 -11.53 2.94 15.98
CA SER A 91 -11.60 4.00 16.98
C SER A 91 -11.95 5.37 16.37
N HIS A 92 -11.79 5.54 15.05
CA HIS A 92 -11.99 6.81 14.36
C HIS A 92 -12.92 6.71 13.14
N PRO A 93 -14.14 6.13 13.28
CA PRO A 93 -15.03 5.87 12.14
C PRO A 93 -15.49 7.15 11.42
N ASN A 94 -15.45 8.29 12.11
CA ASN A 94 -15.85 9.58 11.55
C ASN A 94 -14.81 10.17 10.57
N ILE A 95 -13.55 9.71 10.69
CA ILE A 95 -12.40 10.21 9.93
C ILE A 95 -12.13 9.32 8.71
N PHE A 96 -12.19 8.01 8.91
CA PHE A 96 -11.93 7.02 7.87
C PHE A 96 -13.25 6.57 7.21
N PRO A 97 -13.39 6.68 5.87
CA PRO A 97 -14.61 6.26 5.17
C PRO A 97 -14.98 4.80 5.47
N GLN A 98 -16.20 4.58 5.97
CA GLN A 98 -16.71 3.24 6.30
C GLN A 98 -17.33 2.53 5.09
N ASP A 99 -17.82 3.30 4.12
CA ASP A 99 -18.45 2.80 2.89
C ASP A 99 -17.50 2.79 1.69
N GLY A 100 -16.23 3.15 1.91
CA GLY A 100 -15.17 3.14 0.90
C GLY A 100 -14.13 2.07 1.16
N ALA A 101 -13.40 1.66 0.12
CA ALA A 101 -12.25 0.78 0.27
C ALA A 101 -11.04 1.56 0.79
N LEU A 102 -10.39 1.06 1.84
CA LEU A 102 -9.11 1.55 2.33
C LEU A 102 -8.04 0.49 2.06
N LEU A 103 -7.04 0.83 1.26
CA LEU A 103 -6.01 -0.09 0.80
C LEU A 103 -4.68 0.29 1.44
N TYR A 104 -4.20 -0.53 2.38
CA TYR A 104 -2.98 -0.28 3.13
C TYR A 104 -1.89 -1.30 2.77
N ASP A 105 -0.65 -0.85 2.58
CA ASP A 105 0.48 -1.69 2.19
C ASP A 105 1.22 -2.36 3.37
N ARG A 106 0.84 -2.04 4.62
CA ARG A 106 1.55 -2.44 5.86
C ARG A 106 2.90 -1.79 6.06
N ALA A 107 3.19 -0.74 5.31
CA ALA A 107 4.32 0.13 5.46
C ALA A 107 3.84 1.57 5.45
N ALA A 108 4.04 2.32 4.36
CA ALA A 108 3.84 3.75 4.36
C ALA A 108 2.69 4.24 3.47
N VAL A 109 2.06 3.36 2.69
CA VAL A 109 1.09 3.77 1.66
C VAL A 109 -0.31 3.35 2.05
N LEU A 110 -1.20 4.34 2.11
CA LEU A 110 -2.63 4.16 2.28
C LEU A 110 -3.38 4.82 1.14
N PHE A 111 -4.26 4.08 0.47
CA PHE A 111 -5.24 4.64 -0.44
C PHE A 111 -6.63 4.61 0.16
N SER A 112 -7.42 5.65 -0.13
CA SER A 112 -8.86 5.65 0.08
C SER A 112 -9.59 5.77 -1.25
N ALA A 113 -10.51 4.83 -1.52
CA ALA A 113 -11.32 4.84 -2.72
C ALA A 113 -12.58 5.68 -2.52
N GLN A 114 -12.98 6.40 -3.57
CA GLN A 114 -14.19 7.24 -3.68
C GLN A 114 -14.23 8.49 -2.78
N LYS A 115 -13.81 8.37 -1.53
CA LYS A 115 -13.85 9.45 -0.53
C LYS A 115 -12.46 9.74 0.02
N GLN A 116 -12.22 10.98 0.41
CA GLN A 116 -11.01 11.37 1.11
C GLN A 116 -11.13 11.06 2.61
N ILE A 117 -9.98 10.82 3.25
CA ILE A 117 -9.86 10.76 4.71
C ILE A 117 -10.00 12.20 5.25
N LYS A 118 -10.77 12.38 6.31
CA LYS A 118 -10.99 13.71 6.91
C LYS A 118 -9.80 14.09 7.80
N LEU A 119 -8.82 14.77 7.22
CA LEU A 119 -7.65 15.31 7.91
C LEU A 119 -7.89 16.76 8.33
N ASP A 120 -7.15 17.24 9.34
CA ASP A 120 -7.19 18.63 9.80
C ASP A 120 -6.20 19.46 8.97
N GLY A 121 -6.46 19.56 7.66
CA GLY A 121 -5.54 20.11 6.66
C GLY A 121 -4.87 19.00 5.85
N ASP A 122 -3.53 18.99 5.80
CA ASP A 122 -2.76 18.02 5.04
C ASP A 122 -2.30 16.82 5.87
N GLU A 123 -2.38 16.91 7.20
CA GLU A 123 -1.91 15.88 8.13
C GLU A 123 -2.89 15.71 9.29
N LYS A 124 -2.94 14.50 9.85
CA LYS A 124 -3.55 14.24 11.15
C LYS A 124 -2.71 13.26 11.96
N VAL A 125 -2.53 13.56 13.24
CA VAL A 125 -1.78 12.73 14.18
C VAL A 125 -2.75 12.07 15.16
N PHE A 126 -2.57 10.78 15.39
CA PHE A 126 -3.33 9.97 16.33
C PHE A 126 -2.39 9.40 17.37
N THR A 127 -2.85 9.35 18.62
CA THR A 127 -2.15 8.69 19.72
C THR A 127 -2.99 7.52 20.18
N LEU A 128 -2.41 6.33 20.13
CA LEU A 128 -3.06 5.06 20.46
C LEU A 128 -2.30 4.35 21.59
N PRO A 129 -2.95 3.41 22.30
CA PRO A 129 -2.29 2.63 23.36
C PRO A 129 -1.10 1.80 22.86
N ALA A 130 -0.04 1.71 23.67
CA ALA A 130 1.17 0.93 23.36
C ALA A 130 0.89 -0.58 23.23
N ASN A 131 -0.04 -1.10 24.02
CA ASN A 131 -0.39 -2.52 24.07
C ASN A 131 -1.00 -3.07 22.77
N LEU A 132 -1.29 -2.21 21.79
CA LEU A 132 -1.68 -2.63 20.44
C LEU A 132 -0.55 -3.31 19.67
N VAL A 133 0.70 -3.07 20.06
CA VAL A 133 1.89 -3.62 19.41
C VAL A 133 2.59 -4.54 20.40
N PRO A 134 2.45 -5.88 20.25
CA PRO A 134 3.03 -6.83 21.19
C PRO A 134 4.55 -6.70 21.35
N SER A 135 5.25 -6.30 20.28
CA SER A 135 6.71 -6.11 20.25
C SER A 135 7.18 -4.74 20.75
N ALA A 136 6.29 -3.92 21.34
CA ALA A 136 6.64 -2.59 21.84
C ALA A 136 7.50 -2.62 23.10
N GLY A 137 7.39 -3.66 23.92
CA GLY A 137 8.04 -3.74 25.23
C GLY A 137 7.34 -2.91 26.30
N GLU A 138 7.76 -3.07 27.55
CA GLU A 138 7.10 -2.46 28.72
C GLU A 138 7.32 -0.94 28.84
N ASP A 139 8.44 -0.44 28.30
CA ASP A 139 8.80 0.99 28.34
C ASP A 139 8.04 1.86 27.31
N ALA A 140 7.21 1.23 26.47
CA ALA A 140 6.43 1.93 25.46
C ALA A 140 5.24 2.66 26.09
N VAL A 141 5.12 3.96 25.82
CA VAL A 141 4.05 4.81 26.38
C VAL A 141 2.87 4.98 25.44
N GLY A 142 3.05 4.75 24.15
CA GLY A 142 1.97 4.81 23.16
C GLY A 142 2.44 4.50 21.74
N VAL A 143 1.50 4.53 20.81
CA VAL A 143 1.76 4.48 19.37
C VAL A 143 1.27 5.79 18.75
N ARG A 144 2.14 6.50 18.05
CA ARG A 144 1.81 7.68 17.26
C ARG A 144 1.61 7.26 15.81
N VAL A 145 0.41 7.53 15.27
CA VAL A 145 0.12 7.34 13.84
C VAL A 145 -0.02 8.70 13.20
N VAL A 146 0.70 8.93 12.10
CA VAL A 146 0.64 10.16 11.31
C VAL A 146 0.09 9.80 9.94
N VAL A 147 -0.98 10.45 9.52
CA VAL A 147 -1.56 10.28 8.18
C VAL A 147 -1.49 11.61 7.46
N LYS A 148 -0.81 11.64 6.32
CA LYS A 148 -0.56 12.85 5.54
C LYS A 148 -0.94 12.66 4.07
N LYS A 149 -1.51 13.69 3.43
CA LYS A 149 -1.67 13.70 1.96
C LYS A 149 -0.29 13.69 1.30
N VAL A 150 -0.11 12.85 0.28
CA VAL A 150 1.11 12.93 -0.54
C VAL A 150 1.07 14.20 -1.39
N THR A 151 2.22 14.81 -1.63
CA THR A 151 2.34 16.01 -2.47
C THR A 151 2.10 15.69 -3.94
N ASP A 152 2.65 14.57 -4.39
CA ASP A 152 2.64 14.15 -5.79
C ASP A 152 1.77 12.91 -5.96
N GLY A 153 0.91 12.92 -6.97
CA GLY A 153 -0.01 11.81 -7.22
C GLY A 153 -1.04 11.59 -6.11
N PHE A 154 -1.46 12.68 -5.44
CA PHE A 154 -2.48 12.61 -4.39
C PHE A 154 -3.77 11.93 -4.85
N GLN A 155 -4.17 12.14 -6.09
CA GLN A 155 -5.35 11.53 -6.67
C GLN A 155 -4.99 10.75 -7.93
N VAL A 156 -5.46 9.50 -7.98
CA VAL A 156 -5.39 8.60 -9.14
C VAL A 156 -6.82 8.23 -9.51
N THR A 157 -7.12 7.97 -10.79
CA THR A 157 -8.45 7.46 -11.19
C THR A 157 -8.37 6.11 -11.89
N SER A 158 -9.43 5.31 -11.77
CA SER A 158 -9.56 4.05 -12.52
C SER A 158 -9.53 4.22 -14.04
N ASN A 159 -9.73 5.43 -14.54
CA ASN A 159 -9.62 5.75 -15.96
C ASN A 159 -8.15 5.81 -16.44
N ASP A 160 -7.17 5.91 -15.53
CA ASP A 160 -5.76 6.11 -15.87
C ASP A 160 -5.04 4.82 -16.30
N LEU A 161 -5.73 3.69 -16.42
CA LEU A 161 -5.12 2.40 -16.77
C LEU A 161 -4.31 2.45 -18.07
N GLN A 162 -4.76 3.21 -19.07
CA GLN A 162 -4.03 3.36 -20.33
C GLN A 162 -2.73 4.16 -20.17
N LYS A 163 -2.67 5.11 -19.23
CA LYS A 163 -1.45 5.89 -18.95
C LYS A 163 -0.35 5.01 -18.36
N ALA A 164 -0.70 3.95 -17.62
CA ALA A 164 0.27 3.04 -17.02
C ALA A 164 1.14 2.28 -18.03
N VAL A 165 0.65 2.12 -19.25
CA VAL A 165 1.30 1.37 -20.34
C VAL A 165 1.73 2.27 -21.51
N ASN A 166 1.80 3.59 -21.29
CA ASN A 166 2.22 4.52 -22.32
C ASN A 166 3.69 4.27 -22.73
N VAL A 167 3.97 4.36 -24.03
CA VAL A 167 5.30 4.20 -24.63
C VAL A 167 6.20 5.41 -24.38
N ARG A 168 5.60 6.58 -24.08
CA ARG A 168 6.29 7.82 -23.72
C ARG A 168 6.38 7.91 -22.21
N ASP A 169 7.60 8.02 -21.69
CA ASP A 169 7.84 7.98 -20.25
C ASP A 169 7.23 9.18 -19.50
N ILE A 170 7.22 10.37 -20.10
CA ILE A 170 6.62 11.58 -19.50
C ILE A 170 5.09 11.50 -19.36
N GLU A 171 4.42 10.71 -20.19
CA GLU A 171 2.98 10.50 -20.14
C GLU A 171 2.61 9.25 -19.32
N LYS A 172 3.63 8.54 -18.81
CA LYS A 172 3.46 7.28 -18.11
C LYS A 172 3.18 7.52 -16.63
N ASP A 173 2.01 7.06 -16.19
CA ASP A 173 1.60 7.14 -14.79
C ASP A 173 1.28 5.74 -14.24
N LYS A 174 2.06 5.29 -13.26
CA LYS A 174 1.92 3.98 -12.63
C LYS A 174 1.07 4.01 -11.36
N GLY A 175 0.52 5.16 -10.95
CA GLY A 175 -0.25 5.28 -9.72
C GLY A 175 -1.42 4.29 -9.65
N ILE A 176 -2.10 4.06 -10.78
CA ILE A 176 -3.19 3.08 -10.83
C ILE A 176 -2.69 1.63 -10.65
N LEU A 177 -1.50 1.29 -11.12
CA LEU A 177 -0.93 -0.05 -10.91
C LEU A 177 -0.61 -0.31 -9.44
N GLU A 178 -0.18 0.72 -8.70
CA GLU A 178 0.03 0.64 -7.25
C GLU A 178 -1.28 0.37 -6.53
N VAL A 179 -2.36 1.08 -6.88
CA VAL A 179 -3.72 0.85 -6.34
C VAL A 179 -4.16 -0.60 -6.60
N LEU A 180 -4.01 -1.09 -7.84
CA LEU A 180 -4.42 -2.45 -8.20
C LEU A 180 -3.60 -3.51 -7.47
N SER A 181 -2.28 -3.33 -7.38
CA SER A 181 -1.42 -4.22 -6.62
C SER A 181 -1.86 -4.30 -5.16
N LEU A 182 -2.12 -3.15 -4.53
CA LEU A 182 -2.57 -3.12 -3.13
C LEU A 182 -3.95 -3.72 -2.96
N ALA A 183 -4.89 -3.44 -3.86
CA ALA A 183 -6.24 -4.01 -3.82
C ALA A 183 -6.21 -5.54 -3.86
N MET A 184 -5.39 -6.12 -4.73
CA MET A 184 -5.26 -7.58 -4.85
C MET A 184 -4.56 -8.20 -3.62
N SER A 185 -3.64 -7.47 -2.99
CA SER A 185 -2.89 -7.96 -1.83
C SER A 185 -3.58 -7.75 -0.48
N GLN A 186 -4.68 -6.98 -0.40
CA GLN A 186 -5.28 -6.58 0.88
C GLN A 186 -5.61 -7.75 1.79
N LYS A 187 -6.19 -8.84 1.27
CA LYS A 187 -6.54 -10.00 2.12
C LYS A 187 -5.29 -10.61 2.77
N GLY A 188 -4.26 -10.89 1.98
CA GLY A 188 -3.01 -11.47 2.48
C GLY A 188 -2.23 -10.50 3.38
N TYR A 189 -2.41 -9.20 3.20
CA TYR A 189 -1.86 -8.20 4.12
C TYR A 189 -2.62 -8.15 5.45
N MET A 190 -3.94 -8.13 5.43
CA MET A 190 -4.74 -7.90 6.65
C MET A 190 -4.93 -9.15 7.50
N GLU A 191 -4.90 -10.36 6.92
CA GLU A 191 -5.10 -11.63 7.62
C GLU A 191 -3.77 -12.29 8.01
N THR A 192 -2.96 -11.60 8.81
CA THR A 192 -1.60 -12.04 9.21
C THR A 192 -1.56 -13.35 10.01
N SER A 193 -2.70 -13.87 10.45
CA SER A 193 -2.82 -15.19 11.09
C SER A 193 -3.01 -16.34 10.11
N GLN A 194 -3.33 -16.05 8.84
CA GLN A 194 -3.52 -17.04 7.78
C GLN A 194 -2.43 -16.95 6.71
N PHE A 195 -1.90 -15.74 6.50
CA PHE A 195 -0.93 -15.45 5.45
C PHE A 195 0.37 -14.91 6.04
N VAL A 196 1.48 -15.34 5.44
CA VAL A 196 2.76 -14.62 5.51
C VAL A 196 3.07 -14.05 4.12
N THR A 197 3.71 -12.89 4.06
CA THR A 197 3.97 -12.23 2.77
C THR A 197 5.39 -11.72 2.66
N TYR A 198 6.11 -12.18 1.65
CA TYR A 198 7.50 -11.81 1.40
C TYR A 198 7.67 -10.97 0.14
N GLY A 199 8.76 -10.20 0.09
CA GLY A 199 9.15 -9.39 -1.06
C GLY A 199 8.02 -8.49 -1.57
N SER A 200 7.82 -8.49 -2.89
CA SER A 200 6.87 -7.63 -3.61
C SER A 200 5.41 -8.08 -3.53
N GLY A 201 4.96 -8.63 -2.40
CA GLY A 201 3.57 -9.06 -2.22
C GLY A 201 3.30 -10.53 -2.57
N VAL A 202 4.29 -11.41 -2.42
CA VAL A 202 4.08 -12.86 -2.59
C VAL A 202 3.47 -13.42 -1.31
N HIS A 203 2.22 -13.86 -1.38
CA HIS A 203 1.46 -14.36 -0.24
C HIS A 203 1.56 -15.88 -0.13
N TYR A 204 1.92 -16.39 1.04
CA TYR A 204 1.96 -17.81 1.37
C TYR A 204 0.94 -18.11 2.45
N LEU A 205 0.24 -19.24 2.31
CA LEU A 205 -0.71 -19.73 3.29
C LEU A 205 0.00 -20.58 4.34
N PHE A 206 -0.34 -20.37 5.62
CA PHE A 206 0.09 -21.29 6.67
C PHE A 206 -0.60 -22.65 6.54
N ASP A 207 -1.88 -22.64 6.18
CA ASP A 207 -2.65 -23.84 5.86
C ASP A 207 -3.38 -23.65 4.52
N HIS A 208 -2.92 -24.36 3.49
CA HIS A 208 -3.51 -24.32 2.15
C HIS A 208 -4.91 -24.95 2.12
N ARG A 209 -5.19 -25.93 3.00
CA ARG A 209 -6.45 -26.67 3.02
C ARG A 209 -7.60 -25.82 3.53
N ALA A 210 -7.31 -24.87 4.42
CA ALA A 210 -8.29 -23.91 4.94
C ALA A 210 -8.97 -23.07 3.84
N LEU A 211 -8.35 -22.95 2.65
CA LEU A 211 -8.90 -22.22 1.51
C LEU A 211 -9.24 -23.12 0.31
N GLY A 212 -9.38 -24.43 0.53
CA GLY A 212 -9.85 -25.37 -0.49
C GLY A 212 -8.81 -25.80 -1.52
N PHE A 213 -7.53 -25.51 -1.30
CA PHE A 213 -6.44 -26.10 -2.07
C PHE A 213 -6.17 -27.52 -1.57
N LYS A 214 -6.10 -28.47 -2.51
CA LYS A 214 -5.86 -29.90 -2.25
C LYS A 214 -4.38 -30.23 -2.34
#